data_AF-A0A419L370-F1
#
_entry.id   AF-A0A419L370-F1
#
_cell.length_a   1.000
_cell.length_b   1.000
_cell.length_c   1.000
_cell.angle_alpha   90.00
_cell.angle_beta   90.00
_cell.angle_gamma   90.00
#
_symmetry.space_group_name_H-M   'P 1'
#
loop_
_entity.id
_entity.type
_entity.pdbx_description
1 polymer ?
#
loop_
_entity_poly.entity_id
_entity_poly.type
_entity_poly.pdbx_seq_one_letter_code
_entity_poly.pdbx_strand_id
1 'polypeptide(L)'
;MGSWKQSFETITQELKMAYRKREALEDLMAKNRMSRPTYEHLLKGLEEEISRLEDHKRSLARNMTERIDELRKQIGLIELFLASLELSFVGRELDEEAYNQQRETLNAGLEATKAEMKQIENALTEIKRIDISSQ
;
A
#
# COMPACT_ATOMS: atom_id res chain seq x y z
N MET A 1 -4.57 9.85 5.76
CA MET A 1 -4.66 8.60 4.97
C MET A 1 -4.11 8.76 3.54
N GLY A 2 -2.99 9.47 3.32
CA GLY A 2 -2.56 9.86 1.96
C GLY A 2 -1.17 9.41 1.49
N SER A 3 -0.23 9.09 2.39
CA SER A 3 1.17 8.90 2.00
C SER A 3 1.41 7.56 1.31
N TRP A 4 0.98 6.43 1.89
CA TRP A 4 1.28 5.12 1.33
C TRP A 4 0.62 4.89 -0.04
N LYS A 5 -0.61 5.40 -0.23
CA LYS A 5 -1.35 5.24 -1.48
C LYS A 5 -0.70 6.01 -2.62
N GLN A 6 -0.29 7.26 -2.37
CA GLN A 6 0.43 8.06 -3.35
C GLN A 6 1.80 7.44 -3.68
N SER A 7 2.55 6.98 -2.67
CA SER A 7 3.82 6.29 -2.88
C SER A 7 3.62 5.01 -3.70
N PHE A 8 2.57 4.25 -3.42
CA PHE A 8 2.22 3.04 -4.15
C PHE A 8 1.92 3.31 -5.63
N GLU A 9 1.05 4.29 -5.91
CA GLU A 9 0.70 4.69 -7.28
C GLU A 9 1.93 5.18 -8.06
N THR A 10 2.76 6.00 -7.41
CA THR A 10 3.98 6.58 -8.01
C THR A 10 4.99 5.47 -8.37
N ILE A 11 5.37 4.64 -7.41
CA ILE A 11 6.35 3.55 -7.62
C ILE A 11 5.86 2.57 -8.68
N THR A 12 4.57 2.22 -8.65
CA THR A 12 3.98 1.31 -9.63
C THR A 12 4.04 1.87 -11.05
N GLN A 13 3.74 3.16 -11.21
CA GLN A 13 3.83 3.84 -12.50
C GLN A 13 5.28 3.95 -12.99
N GLU A 14 6.21 4.32 -12.11
CA GLU A 14 7.64 4.47 -12.43
C GLU A 14 8.25 3.13 -12.87
N LEU A 15 8.01 2.04 -12.13
CA LEU A 15 8.47 0.69 -12.51
C LEU A 15 7.92 0.27 -13.87
N LYS A 16 6.62 0.46 -14.10
CA LYS A 16 5.98 0.13 -15.38
C LYS A 16 6.61 0.91 -16.54
N MET A 17 6.95 2.18 -16.33
CA MET A 17 7.65 2.98 -17.34
C MET A 17 9.08 2.51 -17.55
N ALA A 18 9.81 2.17 -16.49
CA ALA A 18 11.18 1.68 -16.57
C ALA A 18 11.28 0.35 -17.34
N TYR A 19 10.39 -0.62 -17.07
CA TYR A 19 10.34 -1.86 -17.83
C TYR A 19 10.00 -1.65 -19.31
N ARG A 20 9.04 -0.76 -19.62
CA ARG A 20 8.74 -0.39 -21.02
C ARG A 20 9.91 0.26 -21.73
N LYS A 21 10.69 1.10 -21.04
CA LYS A 21 11.93 1.67 -21.60
C LYS A 21 12.95 0.58 -21.88
N ARG A 22 13.02 -0.46 -21.04
CA ARG A 22 13.94 -1.60 -21.21
C ARG A 22 13.59 -2.39 -22.45
N GLU A 23 12.32 -2.77 -22.60
CA GLU A 23 11.79 -3.43 -23.79
C GLU A 23 12.07 -2.60 -25.05
N ALA A 24 11.81 -1.28 -25.02
CA ALA A 24 12.07 -0.40 -26.15
C ALA A 24 13.57 -0.34 -26.51
N LEU A 25 14.45 -0.38 -25.50
CA LEU A 25 15.90 -0.36 -25.69
C LEU A 25 16.39 -1.67 -26.34
N GLU A 26 15.88 -2.81 -25.89
CA GLU A 26 16.12 -4.12 -26.51
C GLU A 26 15.65 -4.14 -27.98
N ASP A 27 14.48 -3.58 -28.24
CA ASP A 27 13.90 -3.46 -29.59
C ASP A 27 14.76 -2.61 -30.54
N LEU A 28 15.34 -1.52 -30.04
CA LEU A 28 16.24 -0.66 -30.82
C LEU A 28 17.54 -1.39 -31.17
N MET A 29 18.07 -2.19 -30.24
CA MET A 29 19.25 -3.03 -30.48
C MET A 29 18.95 -4.13 -31.49
N ALA A 30 17.82 -4.84 -31.35
CA ALA A 30 17.41 -5.90 -32.27
C ALA A 30 17.21 -5.39 -33.72
N LYS A 31 16.75 -4.14 -33.88
CA LYS A 31 16.54 -3.49 -35.19
C LYS A 31 17.82 -2.84 -35.75
N ASN A 32 18.98 -3.03 -35.12
CA ASN A 32 20.26 -2.38 -35.46
C ASN A 32 20.18 -0.84 -35.56
N ARG A 33 19.26 -0.24 -34.79
CA ARG A 33 19.04 1.23 -34.77
C ARG A 33 19.92 1.94 -33.75
N MET A 34 20.76 1.19 -33.02
CA MET A 34 21.62 1.68 -31.96
C MET A 34 22.95 0.94 -31.98
N SER A 35 24.04 1.64 -31.65
CA SER A 35 25.34 1.02 -31.46
C SER A 35 25.39 0.22 -30.16
N ARG A 36 26.14 -0.89 -30.14
CA ARG A 36 26.31 -1.73 -28.95
C ARG A 36 26.83 -0.95 -27.72
N PRO A 37 27.86 -0.10 -27.82
CA PRO A 37 28.33 0.67 -26.66
C PRO A 37 27.27 1.64 -26.09
N THR A 38 26.47 2.27 -26.96
CA THR A 38 25.37 3.14 -26.52
C THR A 38 24.26 2.35 -25.82
N TYR A 39 23.91 1.19 -26.36
CA TYR A 39 22.94 0.27 -25.77
C TYR A 39 23.38 -0.15 -24.37
N GLU A 40 24.62 -0.65 -24.22
CA GLU A 40 25.14 -1.14 -22.94
C GLU A 40 25.17 -0.02 -21.87
N HIS A 41 25.52 1.20 -22.26
CA HIS A 41 25.51 2.35 -21.34
C HIS A 41 24.09 2.70 -20.85
N LEU A 42 23.11 2.77 -21.77
CA LEU A 42 21.72 3.08 -21.42
C LEU A 42 21.07 1.94 -20.63
N LEU A 43 21.36 0.69 -20.97
CA LEU A 43 20.84 -0.48 -20.28
C LEU A 43 21.32 -0.46 -18.82
N LYS A 44 22.61 -0.25 -18.59
CA LYS A 44 23.16 -0.17 -17.23
C LYS A 44 22.46 0.90 -16.38
N GLY A 45 22.28 2.11 -16.92
CA GLY A 45 21.60 3.19 -16.19
C GLY A 45 20.13 2.85 -15.88
N LEU A 46 19.47 2.14 -16.79
CA LEU A 46 18.08 1.72 -16.60
C LEU A 46 17.96 0.56 -15.60
N GLU A 47 18.89 -0.39 -15.60
CA GLU A 47 18.96 -1.46 -14.60
C GLU A 47 19.20 -0.89 -13.19
N GLU A 48 20.06 0.12 -13.06
CA GLU A 48 20.28 0.86 -11.80
C GLU A 48 19.02 1.64 -11.35
N GLU A 49 18.25 2.22 -12.28
CA GLU A 49 16.94 2.84 -12.00
C GLU A 49 15.93 1.80 -11.50
N ILE A 50 15.77 0.69 -12.23
CA ILE A 50 14.86 -0.40 -11.88
C ILE A 50 15.20 -0.97 -10.50
N SER A 51 16.48 -1.25 -10.23
CA SER A 51 16.92 -1.78 -8.93
C SER A 51 16.55 -0.84 -7.78
N ARG A 52 16.76 0.49 -7.92
CA ARG A 52 16.36 1.46 -6.90
C ARG A 52 14.85 1.52 -6.69
N LEU A 53 14.07 1.43 -7.77
CA LEU A 53 12.61 1.42 -7.69
C LEU A 53 12.09 0.15 -7.02
N GLU A 54 12.71 -1.00 -7.28
CA GLU A 54 12.39 -2.27 -6.62
C GLU A 54 12.73 -2.24 -5.12
N ASP A 55 13.86 -1.65 -4.74
CA ASP A 55 14.24 -1.44 -3.33
C ASP A 55 13.20 -0.56 -2.61
N HIS A 56 12.80 0.54 -3.24
CA HIS A 56 11.77 1.43 -2.70
C HIS A 56 10.42 0.72 -2.57
N LYS A 57 10.03 -0.08 -3.57
CA LYS A 57 8.82 -0.91 -3.51
C LYS A 57 8.85 -1.88 -2.33
N ARG A 58 9.98 -2.56 -2.08
CA ARG A 58 10.14 -3.49 -0.95
C ARG A 58 10.03 -2.76 0.39
N SER A 59 10.64 -1.58 0.50
CA SER A 59 10.51 -0.74 1.70
C SER A 59 9.06 -0.30 1.94
N LEU A 60 8.35 0.14 0.88
CA LEU A 60 6.94 0.50 0.97
C LEU A 60 6.08 -0.69 1.42
N ALA A 61 6.28 -1.87 0.82
CA ALA A 61 5.54 -3.08 1.20
C ALA A 61 5.74 -3.46 2.68
N ARG A 62 6.97 -3.28 3.19
CA ARG A 62 7.26 -3.47 4.62
C ARG A 62 6.49 -2.48 5.49
N ASN A 63 6.55 -1.19 5.19
CA ASN A 63 5.84 -0.16 5.95
C ASN A 63 4.32 -0.36 5.92
N MET A 64 3.78 -0.80 4.79
CA MET A 64 2.37 -1.17 4.63
C MET A 64 1.97 -2.37 5.50
N THR A 65 2.86 -3.35 5.63
CA THR A 65 2.65 -4.50 6.52
C THR A 65 2.65 -4.06 7.99
N GLU A 66 3.61 -3.23 8.39
CA GLU A 66 3.68 -2.67 9.74
C GLU A 66 2.40 -1.86 10.06
N ARG A 67 1.90 -1.08 9.10
CA ARG A 67 0.63 -0.35 9.21
C ARG A 67 -0.58 -1.27 9.39
N ILE A 68 -0.65 -2.42 8.71
CA ILE A 68 -1.72 -3.40 8.94
C ILE A 68 -1.72 -3.85 10.41
N ASP A 69 -0.55 -4.13 10.97
CA ASP A 69 -0.46 -4.59 12.36
C ASP A 69 -0.85 -3.50 13.37
N GLU A 70 -0.57 -2.23 13.07
CA GLU A 70 -1.10 -1.09 13.83
C GLU A 70 -2.63 -1.01 13.75
N LEU A 71 -3.20 -1.11 12.55
CA LEU A 71 -4.65 -1.06 12.33
C LEU A 71 -5.36 -2.22 13.04
N ARG A 72 -4.79 -3.42 13.05
CA ARG A 72 -5.32 -4.56 13.82
C ARG A 72 -5.39 -4.28 15.32
N LYS A 73 -4.36 -3.65 15.89
CA LYS A 73 -4.37 -3.23 17.30
C LYS A 73 -5.46 -2.18 17.55
N GLN A 74 -5.62 -1.21 16.64
CA GLN A 74 -6.67 -0.19 16.74
C GLN A 74 -8.08 -0.80 16.70
N ILE A 75 -8.32 -1.77 15.80
CA ILE A 75 -9.58 -2.53 15.74
C ILE A 75 -9.88 -3.16 17.11
N GLY A 76 -8.93 -3.88 17.69
CA GLY A 76 -9.14 -4.53 19.00
C GLY A 76 -9.41 -3.54 20.14
N LEU A 77 -8.76 -2.37 20.13
CA LEU A 77 -9.04 -1.31 21.11
C LEU A 77 -10.43 -0.71 20.94
N ILE A 78 -10.86 -0.47 19.70
CA ILE A 78 -12.22 0.05 19.43
C ILE A 78 -13.27 -0.98 19.86
N GLU A 79 -13.05 -2.26 19.60
CA GLU A 79 -13.94 -3.34 20.05
C GLU A 79 -14.02 -3.43 21.59
N LEU A 80 -12.89 -3.25 22.28
CA LEU A 80 -12.88 -3.17 23.75
C LEU A 80 -13.67 -1.96 24.26
N PHE A 81 -13.51 -0.79 23.63
CA PHE A 81 -14.28 0.40 24.00
C PHE A 81 -15.77 0.26 23.71
N LEU A 82 -16.16 -0.38 22.60
CA LEU A 82 -17.54 -0.72 22.33
C LEU A 82 -18.11 -1.63 23.44
N ALA A 83 -17.39 -2.68 23.84
CA ALA A 83 -17.83 -3.54 24.94
C ALA A 83 -17.96 -2.80 26.28
N SER A 84 -17.02 -1.90 26.58
CA SER A 84 -17.09 -1.05 27.77
C SER A 84 -18.30 -0.11 27.72
N LEU A 85 -18.61 0.46 26.56
CA LEU A 85 -19.75 1.34 26.35
C LEU A 85 -21.08 0.58 26.58
N GLU A 86 -21.18 -0.66 26.08
CA GLU A 86 -22.34 -1.53 26.34
C GLU A 86 -22.52 -1.80 27.83
N LEU A 87 -21.44 -2.11 28.56
CA LEU A 87 -21.51 -2.35 30.01
C LEU A 87 -22.01 -1.13 30.78
N SER A 88 -21.49 0.07 30.48
CA SER A 88 -21.94 1.30 31.13
C SER A 88 -23.39 1.65 30.80
N PHE A 89 -23.85 1.40 29.57
CA PHE A 89 -25.26 1.60 29.21
C PHE A 89 -26.19 0.61 29.95
N VAL A 90 -25.88 -0.68 29.93
CA VAL A 90 -26.66 -1.71 30.66
C VAL A 90 -26.63 -1.48 32.17
N GLY A 91 -25.50 -1.01 32.70
CA GLY A 91 -25.32 -0.59 34.10
C GLY A 91 -26.09 0.69 34.47
N ARG A 92 -26.73 1.35 33.50
CA ARG A 92 -27.44 2.64 33.65
C ARG A 92 -26.53 3.78 34.12
N GLU A 93 -25.23 3.69 33.79
CA GLU A 93 -24.23 4.73 34.02
C GLU A 93 -24.27 5.81 32.93
N LEU A 94 -24.95 5.53 31.81
CA LEU A 94 -25.10 6.40 30.65
C LEU A 94 -26.56 6.48 30.23
N ASP A 95 -27.00 7.65 29.78
CA ASP A 95 -28.28 7.80 29.10
C ASP A 95 -28.21 7.32 27.64
N GLU A 96 -29.38 7.10 27.05
CA GLU A 96 -29.53 6.54 25.71
C GLU A 96 -28.97 7.47 24.61
N GLU A 97 -29.05 8.79 24.79
CA GLU A 97 -28.55 9.75 23.81
C GLU A 97 -27.02 9.70 23.76
N ALA A 98 -26.36 9.77 24.92
CA ALA A 98 -24.92 9.66 25.06
C ALA A 98 -24.40 8.31 24.56
N TYR A 99 -25.09 7.21 24.89
CA TYR A 99 -24.75 5.87 24.39
C TYR A 99 -24.79 5.81 22.86
N ASN A 100 -25.90 6.24 22.25
CA ASN A 100 -26.08 6.17 20.80
C ASN A 100 -25.02 7.01 20.07
N GLN A 101 -24.75 8.24 20.54
CA GLN A 101 -23.75 9.11 19.94
C GLN A 101 -22.34 8.50 19.99
N GLN A 102 -21.93 7.96 21.14
CA GLN A 102 -20.62 7.34 21.30
C GLN A 102 -20.50 6.05 20.47
N ARG A 103 -21.56 5.24 20.45
CA ARG A 103 -21.61 4.00 19.68
C ARG A 103 -21.50 4.25 18.18
N GLU A 104 -22.23 5.24 17.65
CA GLU A 104 -22.12 5.64 16.25
C GLU A 104 -20.70 6.09 15.90
N THR A 105 -20.09 6.90 16.77
CA THR A 105 -18.71 7.39 16.56
C THR A 105 -17.70 6.24 16.54
N LEU A 106 -17.78 5.31 17.51
CA LEU A 106 -16.89 4.15 17.58
C LEU A 106 -17.09 3.21 16.39
N ASN A 107 -18.34 2.96 15.98
CA ASN A 107 -18.64 2.14 14.80
C ASN A 107 -18.10 2.77 13.51
N ALA A 108 -18.26 4.09 13.33
CA ALA A 108 -17.70 4.79 12.18
C ALA A 108 -16.16 4.67 12.14
N GLY A 109 -15.50 4.82 13.29
CA GLY A 109 -14.06 4.60 13.42
C GLY A 109 -13.63 3.16 13.11
N LEU A 110 -14.38 2.17 13.58
CA LEU A 110 -14.13 0.75 13.33
C LEU A 110 -14.21 0.44 11.83
N GLU A 111 -15.27 0.88 11.17
CA GLU A 111 -15.47 0.66 9.73
C GLU A 111 -14.40 1.36 8.89
N ALA A 112 -14.02 2.60 9.24
CA ALA A 112 -12.93 3.31 8.58
C ALA A 112 -11.59 2.57 8.73
N THR A 113 -11.29 2.06 9.92
CA THR A 113 -10.04 1.32 10.21
C THR A 113 -9.99 0.01 9.43
N LYS A 114 -11.08 -0.76 9.39
CA LYS A 114 -11.21 -1.98 8.58
C LYS A 114 -11.08 -1.69 7.09
N ALA A 115 -11.67 -0.59 6.61
CA ALA A 115 -11.59 -0.18 5.22
C ALA A 115 -10.15 0.16 4.81
N GLU A 116 -9.42 0.94 5.62
CA GLU A 116 -8.00 1.25 5.37
C GLU A 116 -7.16 -0.03 5.33
N MET A 117 -7.34 -0.94 6.29
CA MET A 117 -6.60 -2.21 6.33
C MET A 117 -6.82 -3.02 5.06
N LYS A 118 -8.08 -3.16 4.60
CA LYS A 118 -8.42 -3.86 3.37
C LYS A 118 -7.80 -3.20 2.12
N GLN A 119 -7.75 -1.87 2.08
CA GLN A 119 -7.09 -1.15 0.99
C GLN A 119 -5.60 -1.46 0.92
N ILE A 120 -4.93 -1.51 2.07
CA ILE A 120 -3.49 -1.86 2.15
C ILE A 120 -3.27 -3.32 1.74
N GLU A 121 -4.09 -4.26 2.20
CA GLU A 121 -4.01 -5.67 1.80
C GLU A 121 -4.17 -5.87 0.29
N ASN A 122 -5.10 -5.14 -0.33
CA ASN A 122 -5.29 -5.16 -1.78
C ASN A 122 -4.05 -4.62 -2.52
N ALA A 123 -3.49 -3.50 -2.07
CA ALA A 123 -2.30 -2.93 -2.69
C ALA A 123 -1.06 -3.82 -2.53
N LEU A 124 -0.87 -4.48 -1.38
CA LEU A 124 0.18 -5.48 -1.18
C LEU A 124 0.00 -6.69 -2.13
N THR A 125 -1.24 -7.08 -2.40
CA THR A 125 -1.53 -8.15 -3.38
C THR A 125 -1.15 -7.72 -4.80
N GLU A 126 -1.37 -6.45 -5.15
CA GLU A 126 -0.94 -5.90 -6.43
C GLU A 126 0.58 -5.82 -6.57
N ILE A 127 1.30 -5.40 -5.52
CA ILE A 127 2.78 -5.42 -5.48
C ILE A 127 3.31 -6.81 -5.84
N LYS A 128 2.74 -7.86 -5.23
CA LYS A 128 3.15 -9.26 -5.50
C LYS A 128 2.88 -9.67 -6.95
N ARG A 129 1.83 -9.15 -7.60
CA ARG A 129 1.55 -9.45 -9.01
C ARG A 129 2.55 -8.77 -9.94
N ILE A 130 2.95 -7.54 -9.63
CA ILE A 130 3.97 -6.82 -10.40
C ILE A 130 5.27 -7.64 -10.42
N ASP A 131 5.68 -8.19 -9.27
CA ASP A 131 6.86 -9.06 -9.17
C ASP A 131 6.79 -10.27 -10.10
N ILE A 132 5.63 -10.93 -10.21
CA ILE A 132 5.43 -12.10 -11.08
C ILE A 132 5.47 -11.71 -12.56
N SER A 133 4.92 -10.55 -12.92
CA SER A 133 4.86 -10.09 -14.31
C SER A 133 6.18 -9.49 -14.82
N SER A 134 7.14 -9.23 -13.92
CA SER A 134 8.42 -8.56 -14.23
C SER A 134 9.60 -9.55 -14.32
N GLN A 135 9.35 -10.83 -14.00
CA GLN A 135 10.25 -11.98 -14.17
C GLN A 135 9.97 -12.70 -15.49
#